data_AF-A0A7K1BCV1-F1
#
_entry.id   AF-A0A7K1BCV1-F1
#
_cell.length_a   1.000
_cell.length_b   1.000
_cell.length_c   1.000
_cell.angle_alpha   90.00
_cell.angle_beta   90.00
_cell.angle_gamma   90.00
#
_symmetry.space_group_name_H-M   'P 1'
#
loop_
_entity.id
_entity.type
_entity.pdbx_description
1 polymer ?
#
loop_
_entity_poly.entity_id
_entity_poly.type
_entity_poly.pdbx_seq_one_letter_code
_entity_poly.pdbx_strand_id
1 'polypeptide(L)'
;MGVISALSDMHREAVEQVRSGDHSAFLVGFLTTSTMLELAGLPANDLRLDAYATAVADTITQLSPIDRLHLVITPEGFAPVSANVGFHGRHVDPASMAHRAQVEVAGVGRVELAAAELAEPLAAAGFLTIAAEQIGVGLRQITEAEHRRRRAAVADTLA
;
A
#
# COMPACT_ATOMS: atom_id res chain seq x y z
N MET A 1 -11.40 14.01 13.98
CA MET A 1 -12.46 12.98 14.10
C MET A 1 -11.82 11.68 14.53
N GLY A 2 -12.39 10.99 15.51
CA GLY A 2 -11.79 9.78 16.09
C GLY A 2 -12.05 8.54 15.23
N VAL A 3 -11.11 7.59 15.22
CA VAL A 3 -11.22 6.30 14.49
C VAL A 3 -12.54 5.57 14.79
N ILE A 4 -13.04 5.69 16.03
CA ILE A 4 -14.29 5.08 16.48
C ILE A 4 -15.52 5.69 15.79
N SER A 5 -15.53 7.00 15.51
CA SER A 5 -16.67 7.62 14.82
C SER A 5 -16.69 7.22 13.35
N ALA A 6 -15.53 7.16 12.70
CA ALA A 6 -15.40 6.69 11.33
C ALA A 6 -15.86 5.23 11.17
N LEU A 7 -15.48 4.35 12.10
CA LEU A 7 -15.94 2.95 12.13
C LEU A 7 -17.45 2.84 12.36
N SER A 8 -18.02 3.69 13.21
CA SER A 8 -19.46 3.66 13.50
C SER A 8 -20.30 4.13 12.31
N ASP A 9 -19.82 5.13 11.57
CA ASP A 9 -20.50 5.62 10.37
C ASP A 9 -20.37 4.62 9.21
N MET A 10 -19.19 4.02 9.03
CA MET A 10 -19.01 2.88 8.11
C MET A 10 -19.96 1.73 8.44
N HIS A 11 -20.12 1.38 9.72
CA HIS A 11 -21.03 0.30 10.12
C HIS A 11 -22.49 0.64 9.82
N ARG A 12 -22.90 1.91 10.00
CA ARG A 12 -24.26 2.35 9.67
C ARG A 12 -24.49 2.29 8.16
N GLU A 13 -23.54 2.77 7.38
CA GLU A 13 -23.61 2.80 5.91
C GLU A 13 -23.60 1.37 5.33
N ALA A 14 -22.79 0.48 5.92
CA ALA A 14 -22.77 -0.95 5.64
C ALA A 14 -24.14 -1.61 5.79
N VAL A 15 -24.82 -1.34 6.90
CA VAL A 15 -26.13 -1.92 7.20
C VAL A 15 -27.18 -1.47 6.19
N GLU A 16 -27.14 -0.20 5.77
CA GLU A 16 -28.08 0.33 4.78
C GLU A 16 -27.79 -0.18 3.36
N GLN A 17 -26.53 -0.39 2.99
CA GLN A 17 -26.13 -0.96 1.70
C GLN A 17 -26.42 -2.47 1.60
N VAL A 18 -26.29 -3.22 2.71
CA VAL A 18 -26.74 -4.62 2.78
C VAL A 18 -28.26 -4.72 2.64
N ARG A 19 -29.01 -3.78 3.21
CA ARG A 19 -30.48 -3.71 3.06
C ARG A 19 -30.92 -3.34 1.64
N SER A 20 -30.15 -2.52 0.92
CA SER A 20 -30.48 -2.10 -0.45
C SER A 20 -30.17 -3.17 -1.51
N GLY A 21 -29.43 -4.22 -1.15
CA GLY A 21 -29.02 -5.28 -2.06
C GLY A 21 -27.81 -4.91 -2.95
N ASP A 22 -27.29 -3.69 -2.82
CA ASP A 22 -26.11 -3.22 -3.53
C ASP A 22 -24.83 -3.50 -2.72
N HIS A 23 -24.45 -4.78 -2.71
CA HIS A 23 -23.33 -5.30 -1.93
C HIS A 23 -21.97 -4.83 -2.46
N SER A 24 -21.91 -4.39 -3.72
CA SER A 24 -20.65 -4.06 -4.40
C SER A 24 -20.00 -2.81 -3.79
N ALA A 25 -20.77 -1.73 -3.62
CA ALA A 25 -20.27 -0.49 -3.03
C ALA A 25 -19.82 -0.68 -1.58
N PHE A 26 -20.58 -1.45 -0.79
CA PHE A 26 -20.21 -1.78 0.58
C PHE A 26 -18.90 -2.57 0.65
N LEU A 27 -18.82 -3.66 -0.11
CA LEU A 27 -17.63 -4.52 -0.10
C LEU A 27 -16.40 -3.75 -0.57
N VAL A 28 -16.53 -2.90 -1.60
CA VAL A 28 -15.44 -2.03 -2.06
C VAL A 28 -15.01 -1.07 -0.96
N GLY A 29 -15.94 -0.38 -0.31
CA GLY A 29 -15.63 0.55 0.79
C GLY A 29 -14.95 -0.17 1.95
N PHE A 30 -15.51 -1.29 2.41
CA PHE A 30 -14.95 -2.11 3.48
C PHE A 30 -13.53 -2.60 3.16
N LEU A 31 -13.33 -3.25 2.00
CA LEU A 31 -12.01 -3.77 1.60
C LEU A 31 -10.99 -2.64 1.47
N THR A 32 -11.38 -1.51 0.88
CA THR A 32 -10.51 -0.34 0.75
C THR A 32 -10.10 0.17 2.12
N THR A 33 -11.05 0.44 3.01
CA THR A 33 -10.73 0.98 4.34
C THR A 33 -9.93 0.01 5.19
N SER A 34 -10.30 -1.27 5.23
CA SER A 34 -9.56 -2.30 5.95
C SER A 34 -8.11 -2.39 5.45
N THR A 35 -7.90 -2.39 4.13
CA THR A 35 -6.55 -2.40 3.56
C THR A 35 -5.77 -1.15 3.96
N MET A 36 -6.37 0.05 3.89
CA MET A 36 -5.68 1.28 4.26
C MET A 36 -5.31 1.34 5.75
N LEU A 37 -6.17 0.83 6.63
CA LEU A 37 -5.90 0.77 8.06
C LEU A 37 -4.71 -0.13 8.38
N GLU A 38 -4.63 -1.30 7.74
CA GLU A 38 -3.50 -2.22 7.90
C GLU A 38 -2.21 -1.60 7.34
N LEU A 39 -2.27 -0.99 6.15
CA LEU A 39 -1.14 -0.26 5.56
C LEU A 39 -0.66 0.90 6.46
N ALA A 40 -1.56 1.61 7.13
CA ALA A 40 -1.22 2.68 8.06
C ALA A 40 -0.46 2.19 9.30
N GLY A 41 -0.66 0.93 9.69
CA GLY A 41 0.04 0.30 10.83
C GLY A 41 1.46 -0.16 10.50
N LEU A 42 1.75 -0.51 9.24
CA LEU A 42 3.04 -1.09 8.84
C LEU A 42 4.28 -0.24 9.20
N PRO A 43 4.29 1.09 9.04
CA PRO A 43 5.46 1.91 9.36
C PRO A 43 5.86 1.87 10.84
N ALA A 44 4.92 1.56 11.75
CA ALA A 44 5.19 1.51 13.19
C ALA A 44 6.04 0.30 13.61
N ASN A 45 6.19 -0.71 12.75
CA ASN A 45 6.91 -1.95 13.04
C ASN A 45 8.44 -1.85 12.86
N ASP A 46 8.98 -0.64 12.71
CA ASP A 46 10.42 -0.38 12.51
C ASP A 46 11.02 -1.27 11.40
N LEU A 47 10.30 -1.45 10.29
CA LEU A 47 10.75 -2.29 9.18
C LEU A 47 11.91 -1.64 8.42
N ARG A 48 12.72 -2.47 7.76
CA ARG A 48 13.61 -2.02 6.68
C ARG A 48 12.81 -1.77 5.41
N LEU A 49 13.34 -0.99 4.49
CA LEU A 49 12.64 -0.56 3.29
C LEU A 49 12.15 -1.74 2.41
N ASP A 50 12.98 -2.78 2.27
CA ASP A 50 12.67 -4.03 1.55
C ASP A 50 11.57 -4.85 2.25
N ALA A 51 11.66 -4.96 3.58
CA ALA A 51 10.65 -5.63 4.40
C ALA A 51 9.31 -4.87 4.37
N TYR A 52 9.35 -3.54 4.36
CA TYR A 52 8.16 -2.69 4.22
C TYR A 52 7.49 -2.91 2.86
N ALA A 53 8.25 -2.90 1.75
CA ALA A 53 7.69 -3.16 0.43
C ALA A 53 7.01 -4.55 0.35
N THR A 54 7.66 -5.57 0.92
CA THR A 54 7.11 -6.93 0.95
C THR A 54 5.81 -6.98 1.78
N ALA A 55 5.83 -6.41 2.98
CA ALA A 55 4.65 -6.38 3.85
C ALA A 55 3.47 -5.63 3.21
N VAL A 56 3.73 -4.50 2.54
CA VAL A 56 2.69 -3.77 1.80
C VAL A 56 2.06 -4.64 0.72
N ALA A 57 2.87 -5.31 -0.10
CA ALA A 57 2.38 -6.14 -1.19
C ALA A 57 1.56 -7.34 -0.67
N ASP A 58 2.03 -7.96 0.42
CA ASP A 58 1.32 -9.05 1.09
C ASP A 58 -0.01 -8.56 1.69
N THR A 59 -0.02 -7.44 2.40
CA THR A 59 -1.25 -6.85 2.97
C THR A 59 -2.30 -6.56 1.90
N ILE A 60 -1.91 -5.97 0.77
CA ILE A 60 -2.85 -5.66 -0.32
C ILE A 60 -3.44 -6.94 -0.90
N THR A 61 -2.61 -7.96 -1.16
CA THR A 61 -3.07 -9.22 -1.79
C THR A 61 -3.81 -10.15 -0.83
N GLN A 62 -3.60 -10.02 0.48
CA GLN A 62 -4.38 -10.75 1.49
C GLN A 62 -5.77 -10.16 1.72
N LEU A 63 -5.91 -8.84 1.60
CA LEU A 63 -7.13 -8.11 1.95
C LEU A 63 -7.95 -7.68 0.73
N SER A 64 -7.44 -7.88 -0.47
CA SER A 64 -8.14 -7.55 -1.72
C SER A 64 -8.04 -8.71 -2.70
N PRO A 65 -9.03 -8.90 -3.59
CA PRO A 65 -9.04 -9.96 -4.60
C PRO A 65 -8.07 -9.62 -5.74
N ILE A 66 -6.78 -9.56 -5.42
CA ILE A 66 -5.67 -9.29 -6.35
C ILE A 66 -4.68 -10.44 -6.20
N ASP A 67 -4.61 -11.28 -7.23
CA ASP A 67 -3.70 -12.43 -7.22
C ASP A 67 -2.28 -12.06 -7.63
N ARG A 68 -2.13 -11.01 -8.45
CA ARG A 68 -0.85 -10.59 -9.05
C ARG A 68 -0.62 -9.10 -8.85
N LEU A 69 0.34 -8.77 -8.00
CA LEU A 69 0.68 -7.39 -7.62
C LEU A 69 2.17 -7.14 -7.71
N HIS A 70 2.54 -6.05 -8.36
CA HIS A 70 3.90 -5.54 -8.47
C HIS A 70 3.95 -4.15 -7.83
N LEU A 71 4.79 -4.02 -6.81
CA LEU A 71 5.05 -2.77 -6.11
C LEU A 71 6.49 -2.34 -6.38
N VAL A 72 6.70 -1.08 -6.76
CA VAL A 72 8.02 -0.44 -6.77
C VAL A 72 7.98 0.79 -5.89
N ILE A 73 8.93 0.87 -4.97
CA ILE A 73 9.16 2.04 -4.14
C ILE A 73 10.53 2.60 -4.52
N THR A 74 10.54 3.84 -5.00
CA THR A 74 11.75 4.59 -5.31
C THR A 74 11.87 5.76 -4.34
N PRO A 75 12.38 5.54 -3.11
CA PRO A 75 12.56 6.62 -2.16
C PRO A 75 13.75 7.50 -2.54
N GLU A 76 13.67 8.78 -2.16
CA GLU A 76 14.73 9.75 -2.41
C GLU A 76 15.99 9.42 -1.60
N GLY A 77 17.14 9.32 -2.27
CA GLY A 77 18.42 9.04 -1.61
C GLY A 77 18.69 7.56 -1.26
N PHE A 78 17.84 6.62 -1.72
CA PHE A 78 18.11 5.19 -1.61
C PHE A 78 17.89 4.47 -2.95
N ALA A 79 18.36 3.22 -3.03
CA ALA A 79 18.09 2.37 -4.17
C ALA A 79 16.59 2.01 -4.22
N PRO A 80 15.99 1.91 -5.42
CA PRO A 80 14.64 1.40 -5.56
C PRO A 80 14.51 -0.01 -4.98
N VAL A 81 13.38 -0.29 -4.36
CA VAL A 81 12.99 -1.64 -3.91
C VAL A 81 11.71 -2.04 -4.63
N SER A 82 11.56 -3.34 -4.87
CA SER A 82 10.34 -3.89 -5.43
C SER A 82 9.88 -5.13 -4.68
N ALA A 83 8.57 -5.35 -4.69
CA ALA A 83 7.93 -6.51 -4.11
C ALA A 83 6.87 -7.05 -5.08
N ASN A 84 6.87 -8.37 -5.25
CA ASN A 84 6.06 -9.06 -6.25
C ASN A 84 5.30 -10.19 -5.58
N VAL A 85 3.99 -10.23 -5.79
CA VAL A 85 3.12 -11.32 -5.32
C VAL A 85 2.44 -11.96 -6.52
N GLY A 86 2.36 -13.29 -6.53
CA GLY A 86 1.65 -14.06 -7.57
C GLY A 86 2.38 -14.23 -8.90
N PHE A 87 3.65 -13.83 -9.00
CA PHE A 87 4.46 -14.01 -10.21
C PHE A 87 5.36 -15.25 -10.12
N HIS A 88 5.38 -16.05 -11.17
CA HIS A 88 6.32 -17.15 -11.33
C HIS A 88 7.57 -16.65 -12.07
N GLY A 89 8.61 -16.29 -11.32
CA GLY A 89 9.89 -15.82 -11.87
C GLY A 89 10.35 -14.50 -11.25
N ARG A 90 11.61 -14.11 -11.51
CA ARG A 90 12.20 -12.87 -10.97
C ARG A 90 11.85 -11.62 -11.79
N HIS A 91 11.38 -11.77 -13.02
CA HIS A 91 11.12 -10.65 -13.91
C HIS A 91 9.61 -10.46 -14.09
N VAL A 92 9.11 -9.30 -13.68
CA VAL A 92 7.77 -8.84 -13.98
C VAL A 92 7.90 -7.82 -15.09
N ASP A 93 7.24 -8.07 -16.22
CA ASP A 93 7.11 -7.05 -17.27
C ASP A 93 5.99 -6.09 -16.85
N PRO A 94 6.30 -4.83 -16.50
CA PRO A 94 5.28 -3.86 -16.12
C PRO A 94 4.28 -3.65 -17.24
N ALA A 95 4.70 -3.78 -18.51
CA ALA A 95 3.82 -3.61 -19.68
C ALA A 95 2.66 -4.62 -19.71
N SER A 96 2.84 -5.80 -19.10
CA SER A 96 1.82 -6.83 -18.99
C SER A 96 0.73 -6.54 -17.93
N MET A 97 0.91 -5.49 -17.12
CA MET A 97 -0.04 -5.11 -16.06
C MET A 97 -1.10 -4.14 -16.62
N ALA A 98 -2.37 -4.52 -16.51
CA ALA A 98 -3.50 -3.76 -17.02
C ALA A 98 -3.86 -2.56 -16.13
N HIS A 99 -3.68 -2.69 -14.82
CA HIS A 99 -4.03 -1.66 -13.84
C HIS A 99 -2.76 -1.10 -13.21
N ARG A 100 -2.59 0.22 -13.22
CA ARG A 100 -1.43 0.88 -12.65
C ARG A 100 -1.81 2.17 -11.95
N ALA A 101 -1.14 2.44 -10.85
CA ALA A 101 -1.19 3.71 -10.15
C ALA A 101 0.24 4.13 -9.80
N GLN A 102 0.51 5.42 -9.93
CA GLN A 102 1.78 6.02 -9.56
C GLN A 102 1.51 7.28 -8.74
N VAL A 103 2.22 7.41 -7.63
CA VAL A 103 2.16 8.58 -6.76
C VAL A 103 3.59 9.05 -6.50
N GLU A 104 3.81 10.34 -6.71
CA GLU A 104 5.06 11.00 -6.31
C GLU A 104 4.80 11.83 -5.07
N VAL A 105 5.61 11.61 -4.04
CA VAL A 105 5.58 12.36 -2.79
C VAL A 105 6.84 13.20 -2.72
N ALA A 106 6.66 14.52 -2.85
CA ALA A 106 7.77 15.47 -2.82
C ALA A 106 8.62 15.31 -1.55
N GLY A 107 9.94 15.22 -1.72
CA GLY A 107 10.89 15.04 -0.62
C GLY A 107 10.92 13.64 -0.01
N VAL A 108 10.21 12.67 -0.57
CA VAL A 108 10.13 11.29 -0.05
C VAL A 108 10.44 10.28 -1.14
N GLY A 109 9.85 10.43 -2.33
CA GLY A 109 10.09 9.54 -3.47
C GLY A 109 8.82 9.17 -4.22
N ARG A 110 8.88 8.04 -4.94
CA ARG A 110 7.82 7.56 -5.81
C ARG A 110 7.35 6.16 -5.42
N VAL A 111 6.04 5.94 -5.49
CA VAL A 111 5.40 4.65 -5.31
C VAL A 111 4.66 4.29 -6.60
N GLU A 112 4.91 3.09 -7.12
CA GLU A 112 4.23 2.54 -8.27
C GLU A 112 3.59 1.21 -7.87
N LEU A 113 2.28 1.09 -8.08
CA LEU A 113 1.52 -0.14 -7.93
C LEU A 113 1.00 -0.59 -9.29
N ALA A 114 1.16 -1.87 -9.58
CA ALA A 114 0.62 -2.47 -10.79
C ALA A 114 -0.01 -3.82 -10.48
N ALA A 115 -1.20 -4.07 -11.01
CA ALA A 115 -1.91 -5.33 -10.89
C ALA A 115 -2.26 -5.86 -12.28
N ALA A 116 -2.18 -7.19 -12.44
CA ALA A 116 -2.54 -7.84 -13.70
C ALA A 116 -4.05 -7.75 -13.93
N GLU A 117 -4.81 -8.00 -12.87
CA GLU A 117 -6.27 -8.02 -12.85
C GLU A 117 -6.75 -7.30 -11.60
N LEU A 118 -7.86 -6.56 -11.74
CA LEU A 118 -8.53 -5.88 -10.65
C LEU A 118 -10.03 -5.91 -10.93
N ALA A 119 -10.83 -6.28 -9.94
CA ALA A 119 -12.28 -6.26 -10.09
C ALA A 119 -12.75 -4.84 -10.46
N GLU A 120 -13.64 -4.74 -11.46
CA GLU A 120 -14.13 -3.45 -11.98
C GLU A 120 -14.57 -2.47 -10.87
N PRO A 121 -15.31 -2.89 -9.82
CA PRO A 121 -15.71 -1.98 -8.76
C PRO A 121 -14.53 -1.37 -7.98
N LEU A 122 -13.45 -2.14 -7.75
CA LEU A 122 -12.23 -1.65 -7.11
C LEU A 122 -11.43 -0.74 -8.04
N ALA A 123 -11.38 -1.06 -9.32
CA ALA A 123 -10.74 -0.24 -10.34
C ALA A 123 -11.45 1.13 -10.48
N ALA A 124 -12.78 1.12 -10.56
CA ALA A 124 -13.61 2.32 -10.63
C ALA A 124 -13.50 3.19 -9.37
N ALA A 125 -13.32 2.57 -8.20
CA ALA A 125 -13.09 3.27 -6.94
C ALA A 125 -11.65 3.81 -6.78
N GLY A 126 -10.75 3.56 -7.74
CA GLY A 126 -9.37 4.04 -7.68
C GLY A 126 -8.52 3.37 -6.60
N PHE A 127 -8.85 2.12 -6.23
CA PHE A 127 -8.23 1.40 -5.13
C PHE A 127 -6.68 1.45 -5.14
N LEU A 128 -6.05 1.19 -6.29
CA LEU A 128 -4.58 1.22 -6.39
C LEU A 128 -3.99 2.61 -6.17
N THR A 129 -4.68 3.66 -6.60
CA THR A 129 -4.24 5.05 -6.37
C THR A 129 -4.30 5.39 -4.90
N ILE A 130 -5.42 5.07 -4.23
CA ILE A 130 -5.58 5.28 -2.79
C ILE A 130 -4.52 4.49 -2.00
N ALA A 131 -4.27 3.24 -2.39
CA ALA A 131 -3.21 2.44 -1.79
C ALA A 131 -1.81 3.06 -1.98
N ALA A 132 -1.49 3.54 -3.19
CA ALA A 132 -0.20 4.19 -3.47
C ALA A 132 -0.01 5.47 -2.64
N GLU A 133 -1.06 6.27 -2.46
CA GLU A 133 -1.04 7.45 -1.60
C GLU A 133 -0.78 7.08 -0.14
N GLN A 134 -1.50 6.08 0.38
CA GLN A 134 -1.33 5.60 1.75
C GLN A 134 0.08 5.05 2.00
N ILE A 135 0.64 4.30 1.04
CA ILE A 135 2.03 3.82 1.11
C ILE A 135 3.00 5.00 1.10
N GLY A 136 2.74 6.03 0.29
CA GLY A 136 3.54 7.25 0.23
C GLY A 136 3.57 8.01 1.57
N VAL A 137 2.45 8.04 2.31
CA VAL A 137 2.39 8.59 3.67
C VAL A 137 3.28 7.78 4.62
N GLY A 138 3.19 6.46 4.59
CA GLY A 138 4.03 5.58 5.43
C GLY A 138 5.51 5.61 5.06
N LEU A 139 5.83 5.82 3.78
CA LEU A 139 7.20 5.83 3.26
C LEU A 139 8.05 6.90 3.92
N ARG A 140 7.48 8.07 4.24
CA ARG A 140 8.20 9.15 4.94
C ARG A 140 8.79 8.67 6.26
N GLN A 141 8.03 7.91 7.04
CA GLN A 141 8.50 7.40 8.33
C GLN A 141 9.60 6.35 8.16
N ILE A 142 9.45 5.48 7.15
CA ILE A 142 10.45 4.46 6.81
C ILE A 142 11.76 5.10 6.34
N THR A 143 11.72 6.12 5.47
CA THR A 143 12.93 6.79 4.97
C THR A 143 13.66 7.55 6.09
N GLU A 144 12.93 8.21 6.98
CA GLU A 144 13.49 8.84 8.18
C GLU A 144 14.15 7.83 9.13
N ALA A 145 13.52 6.67 9.35
CA ALA A 145 14.10 5.59 10.13
C ALA A 145 15.41 5.07 9.49
N GLU A 146 15.43 4.92 8.17
CA GLU A 146 16.60 4.39 7.47
C GLU A 146 17.77 5.37 7.42
N HIS A 147 17.50 6.67 7.33
CA HIS A 147 18.51 7.70 7.55
C HIS A 147 19.10 7.64 8.96
N ARG A 148 18.27 7.46 10.00
CA ARG A 148 18.75 7.33 11.38
C ARG A 148 19.65 6.11 11.55
N ARG A 149 19.27 4.95 11.01
CA ARG A 149 20.08 3.72 11.06
C ARG A 149 21.43 3.89 10.36
N ARG A 150 21.46 4.51 9.18
CA ARG A 150 22.71 4.79 8.46
C ARG A 150 23.63 5.74 9.24
N ARG A 151 23.07 6.81 9.83
CA ARG A 151 23.86 7.74 10.65
C ARG A 151 24.46 7.05 11.88
N ALA A 152 23.69 6.18 12.55
CA ALA A 152 24.18 5.40 13.67
C ALA A 152 25.32 4.44 13.24
N ALA A 153 25.14 3.70 12.14
CA ALA A 153 26.17 2.80 11.63
C ALA A 153 27.48 3.51 11.23
N VAL A 154 27.38 4.74 10.68
CA VAL A 154 28.56 5.56 10.38
C VAL A 154 29.23 6.06 11.66
N ALA A 155 28.48 6.43 12.69
CA ALA A 155 29.05 6.82 13.98
C ALA A 155 29.78 5.65 14.65
N ASP A 156 29.19 4.45 14.63
CA ASP A 156 29.78 3.23 15.22
C ASP A 156 31.05 2.77 14.48
N THR A 157 31.18 3.09 13.19
CA THR A 157 32.39 2.75 12.40
C THR A 157 33.53 3.76 12.56
N LEU A 158 33.26 4.93 13.13
CA LEU A 158 34.24 5.99 13.39
C LEU A 158 34.71 6.04 14.86
N ALA A 159 34.09 5.27 15.76
CA ALA A 159 34.43 5.14 17.18
C ALA A 159 35.39 3.96 17.43
#